data_AF-A0AAV9I940-F1
#
_entry.id   AF-A0AAV9I940-F1
#
_cell.length_a   1.000
_cell.length_b   1.000
_cell.length_c   1.000
_cell.angle_alpha   90.00
_cell.angle_beta   90.00
_cell.angle_gamma   90.00
#
_symmetry.space_group_name_H-M   'P 1'
#
loop_
_entity.id
_entity.type
_entity.pdbx_description
1 polymer ?
#
loop_
_entity_poly.entity_id
_entity_poly.type
_entity_poly.pdbx_seq_one_letter_code
_entity_poly.pdbx_strand_id
1 'polypeptide(L)'
;MTRMAFVTCTGFTVKKPKHNNAKHTSHRTKIMASNSISAFDEPDMQKVTFRPSESYQNRNFAHPLQKTWSGELSTSGAWERPISTSFLEEVVVPPESSEAFSRLQRDLAMERRESLRRLEDQKKTPKQGRPTCGPEEGVGVFSNASDFGTSKIKCVEYWGRPGRMFQE
;
A
#
# COMPACT_ATOMS: atom_id res chain seq x y z
N MET A 1 -67.65 -7.65 -14.76
CA MET A 1 -67.34 -8.42 -15.98
C MET A 1 -65.85 -8.46 -16.18
N THR A 2 -65.32 -9.66 -16.10
CA THR A 2 -63.92 -10.09 -16.08
C THR A 2 -63.31 -10.00 -17.48
N ARG A 3 -62.16 -9.32 -17.65
CA ARG A 3 -61.17 -9.59 -18.71
C ARG A 3 -59.78 -9.21 -18.16
N MET A 4 -59.03 -10.19 -17.68
CA MET A 4 -58.01 -10.96 -18.43
C MET A 4 -56.73 -10.14 -18.67
N ALA A 5 -55.77 -10.30 -17.75
CA ALA A 5 -54.39 -9.91 -17.95
C ALA A 5 -53.72 -10.88 -18.93
N PHE A 6 -53.08 -10.36 -19.98
CA PHE A 6 -52.11 -11.12 -20.78
C PHE A 6 -50.71 -10.67 -20.35
N VAL A 7 -50.11 -11.48 -19.48
CA VAL A 7 -48.68 -11.43 -19.16
C VAL A 7 -47.98 -12.34 -20.18
N THR A 8 -47.21 -11.75 -21.10
CA THR A 8 -46.28 -12.50 -21.95
C THR A 8 -44.94 -12.61 -21.24
N CYS A 9 -44.81 -13.63 -20.38
CA CYS A 9 -43.51 -14.08 -19.89
C CYS A 9 -42.88 -15.03 -20.92
N THR A 10 -41.92 -14.56 -21.70
CA THR A 10 -41.03 -15.42 -22.49
C THR A 10 -39.97 -16.03 -21.57
N GLY A 11 -40.35 -17.11 -20.89
CA GLY A 11 -39.39 -17.95 -20.16
C GLY A 11 -38.57 -18.80 -21.14
N PHE A 12 -37.28 -18.49 -21.27
CA PHE A 12 -36.34 -19.43 -21.88
C PHE A 12 -35.91 -20.45 -20.82
N THR A 13 -36.54 -21.62 -20.83
CA THR A 13 -35.98 -22.80 -20.17
C THR A 13 -34.80 -23.30 -21.00
N VAL A 14 -33.57 -22.98 -20.58
CA VAL A 14 -32.39 -23.67 -21.09
C VAL A 14 -32.45 -25.09 -20.54
N LYS A 15 -32.98 -26.01 -21.35
CA LYS A 15 -32.87 -27.45 -21.09
C LYS A 15 -31.39 -27.76 -20.93
N LYS A 16 -31.01 -28.31 -19.77
CA LYS A 16 -29.70 -28.93 -19.55
C LYS A 16 -29.39 -29.81 -20.76
N PRO A 17 -28.27 -29.62 -21.46
CA PRO A 17 -27.89 -30.54 -22.51
C PRO A 17 -27.75 -31.92 -21.87
N LYS A 18 -28.53 -32.88 -22.38
CA LYS A 18 -28.28 -34.30 -22.14
C LYS A 18 -26.81 -34.54 -22.46
N HIS A 19 -26.14 -35.24 -21.56
CA HIS A 19 -24.76 -35.66 -21.66
C HIS A 19 -24.61 -36.48 -22.96
N ASN A 20 -24.35 -35.81 -24.07
CA ASN A 20 -23.90 -36.45 -25.28
C ASN A 20 -22.47 -36.86 -24.97
N ASN A 21 -22.29 -38.14 -24.65
CA ASN A 21 -21.04 -38.83 -24.85
C ASN A 21 -20.75 -38.81 -26.36
N ALA A 22 -20.35 -37.64 -26.87
CA ALA A 22 -19.59 -37.54 -28.09
C ALA A 22 -18.28 -38.25 -27.76
N LYS A 23 -18.24 -39.55 -28.05
CA LYS A 23 -17.00 -40.31 -28.11
C LYS A 23 -16.07 -39.49 -28.98
N HIS A 24 -15.12 -38.81 -28.35
CA HIS A 24 -14.01 -38.19 -29.03
C HIS A 24 -13.26 -39.37 -29.63
N THR A 25 -13.60 -39.74 -30.86
CA THR A 25 -12.81 -40.68 -31.65
C THR A 25 -11.53 -39.94 -31.98
N SER A 26 -10.60 -39.98 -31.03
CA SER A 26 -9.19 -39.74 -31.30
C SER A 26 -8.80 -40.79 -32.33
N HIS A 27 -8.78 -40.39 -33.60
CA HIS A 27 -8.05 -41.13 -34.61
C HIS A 27 -6.58 -41.01 -34.22
N ARG A 28 -6.13 -41.93 -33.37
CA ARG A 28 -4.71 -42.12 -33.09
C ARG A 28 -4.11 -42.72 -34.35
N THR A 29 -3.69 -41.88 -35.28
CA THR A 29 -2.79 -42.27 -36.36
C THR A 29 -1.51 -42.79 -35.70
N LYS A 30 -1.38 -44.12 -35.60
CA LYS A 30 -0.15 -44.77 -35.18
C LYS A 30 0.84 -44.66 -36.34
N ILE A 31 1.70 -43.65 -36.28
CA ILE A 31 2.87 -43.58 -37.15
C ILE A 31 4.01 -44.24 -36.38
N MET A 32 4.57 -45.34 -36.90
CA MET A 32 5.73 -45.99 -36.31
C MET A 32 7.01 -45.25 -36.73
N ALA A 33 8.01 -45.23 -35.86
CA ALA A 33 9.34 -44.72 -36.21
C ALA A 33 9.94 -45.60 -37.32
N SER A 34 10.05 -45.04 -38.53
CA SER A 34 10.61 -45.62 -39.77
C SER A 34 10.02 -46.95 -40.26
N ASN A 35 9.08 -46.86 -41.19
CA ASN A 35 8.29 -47.95 -41.78
C ASN A 35 9.01 -48.88 -42.79
N SER A 36 10.33 -49.09 -42.76
CA SER A 36 10.94 -50.05 -43.71
C SER A 36 12.30 -50.65 -43.37
N ILE A 37 12.97 -50.24 -42.29
CA ILE A 37 14.24 -50.88 -41.86
C ILE A 37 14.26 -50.90 -40.33
N SER A 38 13.91 -52.03 -39.74
CA SER A 38 14.06 -52.25 -38.32
C SER A 38 15.45 -52.84 -38.07
N ALA A 39 16.31 -52.13 -37.34
CA ALA A 39 17.64 -52.62 -36.96
C ALA A 39 17.59 -53.84 -35.99
N PHE A 40 16.40 -54.43 -35.79
CA PHE A 40 16.10 -55.50 -34.85
C PHE A 40 15.29 -56.63 -35.52
N ASP A 41 15.30 -56.75 -36.85
CA ASP A 41 14.45 -57.72 -37.57
C ASP A 41 14.82 -59.20 -37.31
N GLU A 42 15.99 -59.50 -36.73
CA GLU A 42 16.28 -60.78 -36.05
C GLU A 42 17.17 -60.57 -34.82
N PRO A 43 16.60 -60.48 -33.60
CA PRO A 43 17.41 -60.35 -32.40
C PRO A 43 17.63 -61.71 -31.73
N ASP A 44 18.89 -62.00 -31.39
CA ASP A 44 19.25 -63.10 -30.50
C ASP A 44 18.58 -62.87 -29.13
N MET A 45 17.72 -63.80 -28.69
CA MET A 45 16.87 -63.66 -27.49
C MET A 45 17.66 -63.34 -26.22
N GLN A 46 18.95 -63.70 -26.17
CA GLN A 46 19.83 -63.40 -25.04
C GLN A 46 20.37 -61.95 -25.03
N LYS A 47 20.17 -61.18 -26.11
CA LYS A 47 20.70 -59.81 -26.30
C LYS A 47 19.61 -58.80 -26.73
N VAL A 48 18.33 -59.11 -26.50
CA VAL A 48 17.22 -58.19 -26.81
C VAL A 48 17.23 -57.04 -25.81
N THR A 49 17.57 -55.83 -26.26
CA THR A 49 17.37 -54.60 -25.46
C THR A 49 16.06 -53.92 -25.86
N PHE A 50 15.16 -53.76 -24.90
CA PHE A 50 13.90 -53.05 -25.11
C PHE A 50 14.16 -51.56 -25.38
N ARG A 51 13.56 -51.03 -26.46
CA ARG A 51 13.66 -49.60 -26.76
C ARG A 51 12.85 -48.79 -25.72
N PRO A 52 13.41 -47.71 -25.16
CA PRO A 52 12.67 -46.85 -24.26
C PRO A 52 11.52 -46.15 -24.99
N SER A 53 10.43 -45.89 -24.28
CA SER A 53 9.31 -45.12 -24.82
C SER A 53 9.69 -43.64 -24.91
N GLU A 54 9.94 -43.15 -26.12
CA GLU A 54 10.07 -41.71 -26.37
C GLU A 54 8.68 -41.13 -26.69
N SER A 55 8.36 -39.98 -26.10
CA SER A 55 7.12 -39.26 -26.36
C SER A 55 7.41 -37.86 -26.88
N TYR A 56 6.46 -37.28 -27.61
CA TYR A 56 6.58 -35.91 -28.11
C TYR A 56 6.34 -34.83 -27.04
N GLN A 57 6.03 -35.21 -25.79
CA GLN A 57 5.74 -34.24 -24.72
C GLN A 57 6.90 -33.28 -24.44
N ASN A 58 8.14 -33.72 -24.67
CA ASN A 58 9.34 -32.91 -24.46
C ASN A 58 9.69 -32.04 -25.67
N ARG A 59 8.89 -32.06 -26.75
CA ARG A 59 9.10 -31.19 -27.92
C ARG A 59 8.30 -29.90 -27.74
N ASN A 60 8.91 -28.77 -28.11
CA ASN A 60 8.32 -27.44 -27.93
C ASN A 60 6.93 -27.27 -28.55
N PHE A 61 6.64 -27.98 -29.65
CA PHE A 61 5.32 -27.90 -30.31
C PHE A 61 4.19 -28.59 -29.53
N ALA A 62 4.51 -29.48 -28.59
CA ALA A 62 3.53 -30.21 -27.80
C ALA A 62 3.09 -29.43 -26.54
N HIS A 63 3.74 -28.28 -26.25
CA HIS A 63 3.30 -27.42 -25.17
C HIS A 63 1.95 -26.78 -25.53
N PRO A 64 0.95 -26.87 -24.63
CA PRO A 64 -0.34 -26.27 -24.87
C PRO A 64 -0.19 -24.75 -24.93
N LEU A 65 -0.53 -24.16 -26.09
CA LEU A 65 -0.66 -22.73 -26.22
C LEU A 65 -1.99 -22.26 -25.62
N GLN A 66 -1.99 -21.05 -25.08
CA GLN A 66 -3.19 -20.41 -24.57
C GLN A 66 -4.23 -20.27 -25.68
N LYS A 67 -5.50 -20.59 -25.38
CA LYS A 67 -6.60 -20.51 -26.34
C LYS A 67 -7.08 -19.05 -26.49
N THR A 68 -6.28 -18.23 -27.15
CA THR A 68 -6.61 -16.82 -27.40
C THR A 68 -7.94 -16.63 -28.16
N TRP A 69 -8.32 -17.60 -28.98
CA TRP A 69 -9.60 -17.61 -29.72
C TRP A 69 -10.83 -17.88 -28.85
N SER A 70 -10.68 -18.42 -27.63
CA SER A 70 -11.81 -18.62 -26.70
C SER A 70 -12.03 -17.42 -25.77
N GLY A 71 -11.32 -16.31 -25.99
CA GLY A 71 -11.41 -15.10 -25.17
C GLY A 71 -10.77 -15.22 -23.78
N GLU A 72 -10.13 -16.36 -23.48
CA GLU A 72 -9.42 -16.58 -22.23
C GLU A 72 -7.97 -16.12 -22.40
N LEU A 73 -7.66 -14.95 -21.83
CA LEU A 73 -6.30 -14.42 -21.78
C LEU A 73 -5.69 -14.55 -20.40
N SER A 74 -4.59 -15.31 -20.29
CA SER A 74 -3.83 -15.51 -19.04
C SER A 74 -2.86 -14.36 -18.75
N THR A 75 -3.04 -13.23 -19.42
CA THR A 75 -2.24 -12.02 -19.23
C THR A 75 -2.94 -11.09 -18.24
N SER A 76 -2.33 -10.86 -17.09
CA SER A 76 -2.72 -9.77 -16.18
C SER A 76 -2.16 -8.45 -16.73
N GLY A 77 -3.00 -7.63 -17.36
CA GLY A 77 -2.62 -6.31 -17.87
C GLY A 77 -3.62 -5.22 -17.47
N ALA A 78 -3.11 -3.99 -17.29
CA ALA A 78 -3.70 -2.63 -17.17
C ALA A 78 -5.02 -2.37 -16.39
N TRP A 79 -5.82 -3.37 -16.07
CA TRP A 79 -7.08 -3.28 -15.33
C TRP A 79 -6.94 -3.84 -13.90
N GLU A 80 -5.72 -3.88 -13.36
CA GLU A 80 -5.51 -4.08 -11.94
C GLU A 80 -5.98 -2.82 -11.20
N ARG A 81 -7.22 -2.91 -10.71
CA ARG A 81 -7.96 -2.07 -9.75
C ARG A 81 -7.55 -0.60 -9.70
N PRO A 82 -8.47 0.35 -9.97
CA PRO A 82 -8.21 1.74 -9.62
C PRO A 82 -7.85 1.81 -8.13
N ILE A 83 -6.64 2.27 -7.81
CA ILE A 83 -6.24 2.61 -6.45
C ILE A 83 -7.22 3.69 -6.01
N SER A 84 -8.11 3.37 -5.08
CA SER A 84 -9.06 4.35 -4.57
C SER A 84 -8.26 5.49 -3.93
N THR A 85 -8.39 6.69 -4.47
CA THR A 85 -7.83 7.92 -3.87
C THR A 85 -8.45 8.24 -2.50
N SER A 86 -9.37 7.40 -2.01
CA SER A 86 -9.90 7.43 -0.64
C SER A 86 -8.89 7.00 0.43
N PHE A 87 -7.68 6.57 0.06
CA PHE A 87 -6.55 6.44 1.00
C PHE A 87 -5.83 7.78 1.16
N LEU A 88 -6.56 8.83 1.55
CA LEU A 88 -5.96 9.76 2.50
C LEU A 88 -5.79 8.90 3.76
N GLU A 89 -4.56 8.71 4.24
CA GLU A 89 -4.27 7.95 5.46
C GLU A 89 -4.99 8.61 6.65
N GLU A 90 -6.26 8.27 6.83
CA GLU A 90 -7.02 8.60 8.02
C GLU A 90 -6.43 7.77 9.15
N VAL A 91 -5.55 8.39 9.93
CA VAL A 91 -5.04 7.82 11.17
C VAL A 91 -6.24 7.54 12.06
N VAL A 92 -6.54 6.26 12.29
CA VAL A 92 -7.63 5.86 13.18
C VAL A 92 -7.27 6.31 14.59
N VAL A 93 -7.95 7.35 15.08
CA VAL A 93 -7.74 7.91 16.42
C VAL A 93 -8.58 7.09 17.42
N PRO A 94 -7.96 6.34 18.34
CA PRO A 94 -8.70 5.64 19.38
C PRO A 94 -9.42 6.63 20.31
N PRO A 95 -10.56 6.25 20.93
CA PRO A 95 -11.30 7.15 21.83
C PRO A 95 -10.44 7.63 23.01
N GLU A 96 -9.52 6.79 23.49
CA GLU A 96 -8.59 7.11 24.59
C GLU A 96 -7.65 8.26 24.23
N SER A 97 -7.17 8.35 22.99
CA SER A 97 -6.26 9.43 22.57
C SER A 97 -7.03 10.74 22.39
N SER A 98 -8.29 10.69 21.94
CA SER A 98 -9.16 11.87 21.89
C SER A 98 -9.46 12.42 23.29
N GLU A 99 -9.67 11.52 24.27
CA GLU A 99 -9.88 11.92 25.67
C GLU A 99 -8.60 12.50 26.29
N ALA A 100 -7.45 11.86 26.10
CA ALA A 100 -6.16 12.35 26.56
C ALA A 100 -5.82 13.73 25.97
N PHE A 101 -6.08 13.91 24.67
CA PHE A 101 -5.93 15.20 24.00
C PHE A 101 -6.82 16.29 24.63
N SER A 102 -8.08 15.95 24.92
CA SER A 102 -9.02 16.87 25.56
C SER A 102 -8.57 17.26 26.98
N ARG A 103 -7.97 16.34 27.74
CA ARG A 103 -7.40 16.64 29.07
C ARG A 103 -6.21 17.58 28.94
N LEU A 104 -5.24 17.27 28.08
CA LEU A 104 -4.08 18.12 27.80
C LEU A 104 -4.49 19.53 27.37
N GLN A 105 -5.53 19.65 26.55
CA GLN A 105 -6.02 20.95 26.10
C GLN A 105 -6.55 21.80 27.25
N ARG A 106 -7.22 21.19 28.24
CA ARG A 106 -7.69 21.91 29.44
C ARG A 106 -6.52 22.35 30.31
N ASP A 107 -5.54 21.48 30.51
CA ASP A 107 -4.37 21.79 31.34
C ASP A 107 -3.55 22.94 30.74
N LEU A 108 -3.33 22.92 29.43
CA LEU A 108 -2.55 23.95 28.73
C LEU A 108 -3.36 25.22 28.42
N ALA A 109 -4.69 25.23 28.59
CA ALA A 109 -5.53 26.38 28.20
C ALA A 109 -5.13 27.66 28.93
N MET A 110 -4.90 27.56 30.25
CA MET A 110 -4.52 28.70 31.08
C MET A 110 -3.10 29.18 30.77
N GLU A 111 -2.14 28.26 30.65
CA GLU A 111 -0.75 28.58 30.33
C GLU A 111 -0.62 29.28 28.97
N ARG A 112 -1.35 28.79 27.95
CA ARG A 112 -1.37 29.40 26.61
C ARG A 112 -1.98 30.80 26.64
N ARG A 113 -3.06 30.99 27.39
CA ARG A 113 -3.69 32.31 27.53
C ARG A 113 -2.74 33.29 28.23
N GLU A 114 -2.03 32.83 29.25
CA GLU A 114 -1.04 33.64 29.96
C GLU A 114 0.17 33.96 29.07
N SER A 115 0.70 32.98 28.32
CA SER A 115 1.82 33.20 27.41
C SER A 115 1.48 34.19 26.31
N LEU A 116 0.26 34.11 25.75
CA LEU A 116 -0.23 35.08 24.76
C LEU A 116 -0.33 36.49 25.35
N ARG A 117 -0.90 36.61 26.56
CA ARG A 117 -0.98 37.90 27.26
C ARG A 117 0.41 38.50 27.51
N ARG A 118 1.37 37.70 27.98
CA ARG A 118 2.76 38.14 28.20
C ARG A 118 3.41 38.63 26.90
N LEU A 119 3.17 37.94 25.78
CA LEU A 119 3.69 38.35 24.47
C LEU A 119 3.08 39.68 24.01
N GLU A 120 1.77 39.88 24.21
CA GLU A 120 1.12 41.16 23.93
C GLU A 120 1.67 42.30 24.80
N ASP A 121 1.90 42.04 26.08
CA ASP A 121 2.45 43.03 27.01
C ASP A 121 3.90 43.39 26.65
N GLN A 122 4.72 42.41 26.26
CA GLN A 122 6.09 42.64 25.75
C GLN A 122 6.12 43.44 24.45
N LYS A 123 5.12 43.26 23.57
CA LYS A 123 5.02 44.03 22.32
C LYS A 123 4.70 45.51 22.57
N LYS A 124 3.96 45.81 23.65
CA LYS A 124 3.57 47.19 23.99
C LYS A 124 4.73 48.00 24.59
N THR A 125 5.72 47.35 25.20
CA THR A 125 6.88 48.04 25.78
C THR A 125 7.85 48.49 24.69
N PRO A 126 8.06 49.81 24.47
CA PRO A 126 8.99 50.28 23.46
C PRO A 126 10.42 49.93 23.89
N LYS A 127 11.18 49.28 23.01
CA LYS A 127 12.60 48.99 23.23
C LYS A 127 13.43 50.20 22.81
N GLN A 128 14.38 50.60 23.64
CA GLN A 128 15.28 51.72 23.38
C GLN A 128 16.65 51.22 22.92
N GLY A 129 17.29 51.98 22.03
CA GLY A 129 18.63 51.69 21.52
C GLY A 129 18.78 52.00 20.03
N ARG A 130 20.00 51.81 19.52
CA ARG A 130 20.31 52.04 18.10
C ARG A 130 19.83 50.84 17.27
N PRO A 131 19.07 51.06 16.19
CA PRO A 131 18.65 49.98 15.30
C PRO A 131 19.87 49.41 14.57
N THR A 132 19.97 48.08 14.55
CA THR A 132 21.11 47.37 13.92
C THR A 132 20.76 46.79 12.55
N CYS A 133 19.49 46.46 12.32
CA CYS A 133 19.03 45.79 11.10
C CYS A 133 17.80 46.52 10.57
N GLY A 134 18.01 47.48 9.67
CA GLY A 134 16.95 48.36 9.16
C GLY A 134 16.81 49.67 9.95
N PRO A 135 15.81 50.51 9.63
CA PRO A 135 15.68 51.84 10.21
C PRO A 135 15.11 51.83 11.63
N GLU A 136 14.33 50.82 12.01
CA GLU A 136 13.61 50.77 13.30
C GLU A 136 13.80 49.45 14.09
N GLU A 137 14.35 48.40 13.46
CA GLU A 137 14.49 47.07 14.06
C GLU A 137 15.92 46.78 14.57
N GLY A 138 16.05 45.73 15.39
CA GLY A 138 17.33 45.35 16.01
C GLY A 138 17.68 46.21 17.23
N VAL A 139 16.68 46.69 17.96
CA VAL A 139 16.85 47.58 19.10
C VAL A 139 16.85 46.81 20.43
N GLY A 140 17.93 46.93 21.20
CA GLY A 140 18.05 46.45 22.58
C GLY A 140 18.11 44.93 22.74
N VAL A 141 16.98 44.24 22.50
CA VAL A 141 16.85 42.78 22.60
C VAL A 141 16.11 42.27 21.38
N PHE A 142 16.58 41.17 20.80
CA PHE A 142 15.94 40.51 19.67
C PHE A 142 14.43 40.27 19.90
N SER A 143 13.63 40.43 18.86
CA SER A 143 12.18 40.18 18.91
C SER A 143 11.90 38.70 19.17
N ASN A 144 10.93 38.41 20.05
CA ASN A 144 10.53 37.06 20.46
C ASN A 144 11.67 36.16 20.96
N ALA A 145 12.80 36.73 21.41
CA ALA A 145 13.85 35.95 22.03
C ALA A 145 13.36 35.31 23.33
N SER A 146 13.65 34.03 23.51
CA SER A 146 13.34 33.33 24.76
C SER A 146 14.22 33.86 25.89
N ASP A 147 13.60 34.21 27.01
CA ASP A 147 14.26 34.58 28.26
C ASP A 147 14.71 33.37 29.08
N PHE A 148 14.47 32.14 28.59
CA PHE A 148 14.79 30.91 29.33
C PHE A 148 16.28 30.82 29.65
N GLY A 149 17.14 31.07 28.66
CA GLY A 149 18.58 30.99 28.83
C GLY A 149 19.11 31.97 29.87
N THR A 150 18.65 33.22 29.85
CA THR A 150 19.13 34.26 30.76
C THR A 150 18.50 34.19 32.16
N SER A 151 17.27 33.67 32.28
CA SER A 151 16.55 33.64 33.57
C SER A 151 16.69 32.33 34.34
N LYS A 152 16.83 31.18 33.64
CA LYS A 152 16.83 29.85 34.25
C LYS A 152 18.22 29.26 34.41
N ILE A 153 19.17 29.62 33.55
CA ILE A 153 20.57 29.21 33.70
C ILE A 153 21.24 30.20 34.64
N LYS A 154 21.53 29.74 35.87
CA LYS A 154 22.16 30.57 36.91
C LYS A 154 23.48 29.95 37.33
N CYS A 155 24.49 30.79 37.49
CA CYS A 155 25.73 30.40 38.16
C CYS A 155 25.43 30.20 39.65
N VAL A 156 25.56 28.96 40.12
CA VAL A 156 25.35 28.61 41.53
C VAL A 156 26.69 28.15 42.10
N GLU A 157 27.15 28.84 43.13
CA GLU A 157 28.34 28.44 43.88
C GLU A 157 27.97 27.33 44.88
N TYR A 158 28.52 26.13 44.70
CA TYR A 158 28.34 25.04 45.65
C TYR A 158 29.15 25.34 46.93
N TRP A 159 28.49 25.27 48.09
CA TRP A 159 28.97 25.78 49.41
C TRP A 159 29.19 27.30 49.51
N GLY A 160 28.83 28.06 48.47
CA GLY A 160 28.77 29.52 48.53
C GLY A 160 27.56 30.02 49.31
N ARG A 161 27.44 31.34 49.46
CA ARG A 161 26.22 31.92 50.05
C ARG A 161 25.04 31.69 49.10
N PRO A 162 23.93 31.09 49.56
CA PRO A 162 22.77 30.89 48.71
C PRO A 162 22.27 32.23 48.17
N GLY A 163 22.12 32.31 46.84
CA GLY A 163 21.58 33.49 46.15
C GLY A 163 22.61 34.50 45.65
N ARG A 164 23.93 34.29 45.85
CA ARG A 164 24.93 35.10 45.14
C ARG A 164 25.12 34.57 43.72
N MET A 165 24.64 35.32 42.74
CA MET A 165 25.04 35.16 41.36
C MET A 165 26.48 35.68 41.25
N PHE A 166 27.38 34.92 40.63
CA PHE A 166 28.72 35.40 40.28
C PHE A 166 28.54 36.65 39.40
N GLN A 167 28.85 37.83 39.94
CA GLN A 167 28.95 39.07 39.17
C GLN A 167 30.44 39.26 38.89
N GLU A 168 30.83 39.15 37.61
CA GLU A 168 32.13 39.63 37.13
C GLU A 168 32.13 41.15 37.00
#